data_AF-A0A1Y1MS29-F1
#
_entry.id   AF-A0A1Y1MS29-F1
#
_cell.length_a   1.000
_cell.length_b   1.000
_cell.length_c   1.000
_cell.angle_alpha   90.00
_cell.angle_beta   90.00
_cell.angle_gamma   90.00
#
_symmetry.space_group_name_H-M   'P 1'
#
loop_
_entity.id
_entity.type
_entity.pdbx_description
1 polymer ?
#
loop_
_entity_poly.entity_id
_entity_poly.type
_entity_poly.pdbx_seq_one_letter_code
_entity_poly.pdbx_strand_id
1 'polypeptide(L)'
;RSDSWYGDGTFSVAPNLFFQLYTIHVEQYGTVTPAIYALLPNKTKETYQKLLQQLKNLIPGLLPTRVLLDFEAAAMGAFSEEFEGIAVSGCFFHLCQNVWRRVQSEGLQMLYQGNHDFAQWVRMIPAIAFVPPHRVLEAFDELVEYENFPPEAQPIVDYFEDIYIGRRARRQRRPPIFSIEMWNMYQRTLDGRHRTNNNIEGWHRGFQSVCDTSPNVFKFIESLKKQQTIHAYQINQFITGAPPPRPNKRYATISARIHVIVNDYDNRNIIDYLRGISNNFAF
;
A
#
# COMPACT_ATOMS: atom_id res chain seq x y z
N ARG A 1 6.02 -17.91 11.87
CA ARG A 1 6.40 -16.54 12.26
C ARG A 1 7.04 -15.89 11.04
N SER A 2 6.77 -14.61 10.78
CA SER A 2 7.27 -13.90 9.60
C SER A 2 7.69 -12.49 10.00
N ASP A 3 8.73 -12.00 9.35
CA ASP A 3 9.27 -10.66 9.52
C ASP A 3 8.46 -9.61 8.75
N SER A 4 7.76 -10.03 7.69
CA SER A 4 7.04 -9.18 6.74
C SER A 4 5.53 -9.33 6.89
N TRP A 5 4.89 -8.27 7.38
CA TRP A 5 3.45 -8.23 7.59
C TRP A 5 2.76 -7.28 6.63
N TYR A 6 1.48 -7.51 6.43
CA TYR A 6 0.62 -6.69 5.59
C TYR A 6 -0.73 -6.56 6.30
N GLY A 7 -1.25 -5.35 6.42
CA GLY A 7 -2.49 -5.08 7.14
C GLY A 7 -3.48 -4.29 6.29
N ASP A 8 -4.73 -4.71 6.28
CA ASP A 8 -5.79 -4.09 5.47
C ASP A 8 -7.17 -4.35 6.10
N GLY A 9 -8.10 -3.41 5.92
CA GLY A 9 -9.45 -3.44 6.45
C GLY A 9 -10.50 -3.54 5.35
N THR A 10 -11.49 -4.40 5.55
CA THR A 10 -12.65 -4.53 4.65
C THR A 10 -13.96 -4.40 5.40
N PHE A 11 -14.94 -3.74 4.78
CA PHE A 11 -16.21 -3.34 5.41
C PHE A 11 -17.38 -4.25 5.03
N SER A 12 -17.45 -4.68 3.76
CA SER A 12 -18.61 -5.36 3.19
C SER A 12 -18.90 -6.73 3.82
N VAL A 13 -17.87 -7.39 4.34
CA VAL A 13 -17.93 -8.73 4.95
C VAL A 13 -17.95 -8.69 6.47
N ALA A 14 -17.89 -7.49 7.07
CA ALA A 14 -17.98 -7.33 8.51
C ALA A 14 -19.42 -7.59 8.97
N PRO A 15 -19.65 -8.42 10.00
CA PRO A 15 -20.97 -8.51 10.62
C PRO A 15 -21.42 -7.15 11.15
N ASN A 16 -22.72 -6.86 11.10
CA ASN A 16 -23.30 -5.53 11.42
C ASN A 16 -22.94 -4.96 12.80
N LEU A 17 -22.48 -5.78 13.74
CA LEU A 17 -22.05 -5.35 15.07
C LEU A 17 -20.65 -4.71 15.06
N PHE A 18 -19.91 -4.82 13.95
CA PHE A 18 -18.54 -4.36 13.81
C PHE A 18 -18.42 -3.42 12.64
N PHE A 19 -17.48 -2.48 12.74
CA PHE A 19 -17.24 -1.50 11.70
C PHE A 19 -16.47 -2.10 10.52
N GLN A 20 -15.51 -2.99 10.80
CA GLN A 20 -14.68 -3.61 9.78
C GLN A 20 -14.18 -5.00 10.21
N LEU A 21 -13.88 -5.82 9.22
CA LEU A 21 -12.94 -6.92 9.35
C LEU A 21 -11.55 -6.39 9.00
N TYR A 22 -10.64 -6.36 9.97
CA TYR A 22 -9.23 -6.09 9.76
C TYR A 22 -8.46 -7.40 9.66
N THR A 23 -7.60 -7.52 8.65
CA THR A 23 -6.81 -8.73 8.41
C THR A 23 -5.33 -8.41 8.43
N ILE A 24 -4.56 -9.25 9.13
CA ILE A 24 -3.09 -9.22 9.05
C ILE A 24 -2.64 -10.47 8.30
N HIS A 25 -1.94 -10.24 7.20
CA HIS A 25 -1.32 -11.25 6.37
C HIS A 25 0.19 -11.24 6.62
N VAL A 26 0.80 -12.40 6.41
CA VAL A 26 2.24 -12.59 6.59
C VAL A 26 2.85 -13.21 5.36
N GLU A 27 4.11 -12.89 5.09
CA GLU A 27 4.88 -13.53 4.03
C GLU A 27 5.41 -14.88 4.52
N GLN A 28 5.08 -15.96 3.83
CA GLN A 28 5.57 -17.31 4.12
C GLN A 28 5.66 -18.11 2.82
N TYR A 29 6.76 -18.87 2.62
CA TYR A 29 6.99 -19.68 1.41
C TYR A 29 6.88 -18.89 0.09
N GLY A 30 7.25 -17.60 0.09
CA GLY A 30 7.16 -16.74 -1.11
C GLY A 30 5.73 -16.34 -1.48
N THR A 31 4.76 -16.52 -0.58
CA THR A 31 3.38 -16.03 -0.74
C THR A 31 2.97 -15.18 0.45
N VAL A 32 1.96 -14.32 0.27
CA VAL A 32 1.35 -13.51 1.34
C VAL A 32 0.01 -14.14 1.70
N THR A 33 -0.17 -14.51 2.96
CA THR A 33 -1.29 -15.35 3.39
C THR A 33 -1.92 -14.81 4.67
N PRO A 34 -3.26 -14.83 4.81
CA PRO A 34 -3.92 -14.34 6.02
C PRO A 34 -3.51 -15.16 7.25
N ALA A 35 -3.09 -14.46 8.29
CA ALA A 35 -2.73 -15.05 9.58
C ALA A 35 -3.75 -14.68 10.67
N ILE A 36 -4.24 -13.44 10.67
CA ILE A 36 -5.14 -12.92 11.69
C ILE A 36 -6.37 -12.29 11.03
N TYR A 37 -7.54 -12.57 11.62
CA TYR A 37 -8.82 -11.95 11.31
C TYR A 37 -9.34 -11.28 12.58
N ALA A 38 -9.58 -9.97 12.52
CA ALA A 38 -10.02 -9.18 13.66
C ALA A 38 -11.26 -8.37 13.32
N LEU A 39 -12.35 -8.59 14.05
CA LEU A 39 -13.54 -7.77 13.95
C LEU A 39 -13.37 -6.54 14.84
N LEU A 40 -13.28 -5.36 14.23
CA LEU A 40 -12.99 -4.12 14.94
C LEU A 40 -14.24 -3.22 15.01
N PRO A 41 -14.51 -2.59 16.18
CA PRO A 41 -15.68 -1.73 16.36
C PRO A 41 -15.52 -0.35 15.71
N ASN A 42 -14.30 0.06 15.37
CA ASN A 42 -13.97 1.36 14.77
C ASN A 42 -12.53 1.34 14.21
N LYS A 43 -12.05 2.50 13.76
CA LYS A 43 -10.72 2.72 13.17
C LYS A 43 -9.83 3.63 14.05
N THR A 44 -10.03 3.65 15.36
CA THR A 44 -9.20 4.48 16.24
C THR A 44 -7.87 3.79 16.54
N LYS A 45 -6.85 4.60 16.86
CA LYS A 45 -5.51 4.08 17.19
C LYS A 45 -5.55 3.14 18.38
N GLU A 46 -6.35 3.46 19.40
CA GLU A 46 -6.50 2.65 20.61
C GLU A 46 -7.09 1.28 20.30
N THR A 47 -8.01 1.18 19.34
CA THR A 47 -8.57 -0.10 18.89
C THR A 47 -7.50 -0.96 18.21
N TYR A 48 -6.67 -0.38 17.35
CA TYR A 48 -5.56 -1.12 16.73
C TYR A 48 -4.50 -1.53 17.76
N GLN A 49 -4.15 -0.64 18.70
CA GLN A 49 -3.21 -0.97 19.78
C GLN A 49 -3.72 -2.15 20.60
N LYS A 50 -5.00 -2.14 21.00
CA LYS A 50 -5.62 -3.27 21.70
C LYS A 50 -5.52 -4.56 20.89
N LEU A 51 -5.81 -4.53 19.59
CA LEU A 51 -5.63 -5.69 18.72
C LEU A 51 -4.18 -6.22 18.78
N LEU A 52 -3.19 -5.35 18.57
CA LEU A 52 -1.78 -5.74 18.55
C LEU A 52 -1.28 -6.24 19.90
N GLN A 53 -1.73 -5.65 21.00
CA GLN A 53 -1.44 -6.11 22.37
C GLN A 53 -2.03 -7.51 22.63
N GLN A 54 -3.26 -7.76 22.20
CA GLN A 54 -3.85 -9.10 22.29
C GLN A 54 -3.04 -10.12 21.47
N LEU A 55 -2.55 -9.74 20.28
CA LEU A 55 -1.69 -10.62 19.48
C LEU A 55 -0.38 -10.97 20.19
N LYS A 56 0.29 -9.99 20.82
CA LYS A 56 1.50 -10.24 21.62
C LYS A 56 1.24 -11.15 22.82
N ASN A 57 0.08 -11.03 23.46
CA ASN A 57 -0.32 -11.89 24.57
C ASN A 57 -0.58 -13.33 24.10
N LEU A 58 -1.26 -13.50 22.96
CA LEU A 58 -1.56 -14.81 22.38
C LEU A 58 -0.31 -15.50 21.83
N ILE A 59 0.64 -14.73 21.30
CA ILE A 59 1.88 -15.24 20.72
C ILE A 59 3.06 -14.43 21.28
N PRO A 60 3.62 -14.84 22.43
CA PRO A 60 4.78 -14.15 22.99
C PRO A 60 6.00 -14.17 22.05
N GLY A 61 6.69 -13.03 21.97
CA GLY A 61 7.89 -12.86 21.14
C GLY A 61 7.62 -12.64 19.65
N LEU A 62 6.45 -12.08 19.29
CA LEU A 62 6.23 -11.55 17.93
C LEU A 62 7.13 -10.33 17.70
N LEU A 63 7.98 -10.40 16.68
CA LEU A 63 8.93 -9.35 16.30
C LEU A 63 8.91 -9.14 14.78
N PRO A 64 7.79 -8.66 14.19
CA PRO A 64 7.81 -8.20 12.80
C PRO A 64 8.83 -7.08 12.64
N THR A 65 9.62 -7.14 11.58
CA THR A 65 10.59 -6.08 11.26
C THR A 65 10.02 -5.07 10.27
N ARG A 66 8.94 -5.41 9.56
CA ARG A 66 8.29 -4.52 8.60
C ARG A 66 6.80 -4.82 8.47
N VAL A 67 6.03 -3.78 8.17
CA VAL A 67 4.61 -3.87 7.85
C VAL A 67 4.25 -2.95 6.69
N LEU A 68 3.45 -3.46 5.74
CA LEU A 68 2.84 -2.67 4.66
C LEU A 68 1.35 -2.46 4.96
N LEU A 69 0.94 -1.20 5.03
CA LEU A 69 -0.40 -0.78 5.43
C LEU A 69 -1.02 0.21 4.44
N ASP A 70 -2.30 0.46 4.62
CA ASP A 70 -2.99 1.61 4.04
C ASP A 70 -2.55 2.91 4.73
N PHE A 71 -2.73 4.05 4.04
CA PHE A 71 -2.43 5.39 4.58
C PHE A 71 -3.43 5.82 5.65
N GLU A 72 -3.37 5.14 6.78
CA GLU A 72 -4.20 5.37 7.95
C GLU A 72 -3.33 5.64 9.17
N ALA A 73 -3.29 6.90 9.59
CA ALA A 73 -2.44 7.34 10.69
C ALA A 73 -2.69 6.57 12.00
N ALA A 74 -3.94 6.16 12.26
CA ALA A 74 -4.30 5.36 13.42
C ALA A 74 -3.65 3.97 13.41
N ALA A 75 -3.78 3.23 12.30
CA ALA A 75 -3.19 1.90 12.16
C ALA A 75 -1.66 2.00 12.13
N MET A 76 -1.10 2.88 11.29
CA MET A 76 0.35 3.09 11.18
C MET A 76 0.97 3.47 12.53
N GLY A 77 0.36 4.43 13.24
CA GLY A 77 0.81 4.85 14.56
C GLY A 77 0.73 3.73 15.60
N ALA A 78 -0.31 2.89 15.56
CA ALA A 78 -0.43 1.75 16.45
C ALA A 78 0.68 0.71 16.20
N PHE A 79 1.00 0.38 14.95
CA PHE A 79 2.10 -0.53 14.63
C PHE A 79 3.45 0.01 15.09
N SER A 80 3.74 1.29 14.82
CA SER A 80 4.99 1.94 15.25
C SER A 80 5.19 1.96 16.76
N GLU A 81 4.11 2.14 17.53
CA GLU A 81 4.20 2.17 19.01
C GLU A 81 4.22 0.78 19.64
N GLU A 82 3.56 -0.20 19.01
CA GLU A 82 3.51 -1.54 19.55
C GLU A 82 4.76 -2.36 19.16
N PHE A 83 5.39 -2.13 18.02
CA PHE A 83 6.58 -2.90 17.63
C PHE A 83 7.79 -1.99 17.48
N GLU A 84 8.69 -2.04 18.47
CA GLU A 84 9.93 -1.26 18.43
C GLU A 84 10.78 -1.62 17.21
N GLY A 85 11.24 -0.61 16.48
CA GLY A 85 12.09 -0.78 15.30
C GLY A 85 11.38 -1.31 14.04
N ILE A 86 10.04 -1.46 14.06
CA ILE A 86 9.31 -1.90 12.88
C ILE A 86 9.35 -0.82 11.78
N ALA A 87 9.67 -1.24 10.55
CA ALA A 87 9.51 -0.39 9.38
C ALA A 87 8.05 -0.38 8.93
N VAL A 88 7.31 0.68 9.27
CA VAL A 88 5.94 0.91 8.78
C VAL A 88 5.99 1.62 7.43
N SER A 89 5.32 1.07 6.42
CA SER A 89 5.21 1.70 5.10
C SER A 89 3.79 1.71 4.58
N GLY A 90 3.46 2.74 3.81
CA GLY A 90 2.24 2.83 3.03
C GLY A 90 2.33 2.04 1.72
N CYS A 91 1.23 1.43 1.31
CA CYS A 91 1.12 0.69 0.06
C CYS A 91 1.11 1.63 -1.17
N PHE A 92 1.88 1.29 -2.22
CA PHE A 92 1.90 2.10 -3.45
C PHE A 92 0.55 2.14 -4.17
N PHE A 93 -0.23 1.05 -4.12
CA PHE A 93 -1.57 1.02 -4.69
C PHE A 93 -2.47 2.08 -4.01
N HIS A 94 -2.43 2.15 -2.69
CA HIS A 94 -3.17 3.15 -1.92
C HIS A 94 -2.68 4.59 -2.13
N LEU A 95 -1.37 4.77 -2.38
CA LEU A 95 -0.83 6.07 -2.78
C LEU A 95 -1.46 6.53 -4.11
N CYS A 96 -1.46 5.66 -5.13
CA CYS A 96 -2.09 5.93 -6.41
C CYS A 96 -3.60 6.19 -6.27
N GLN A 97 -4.28 5.38 -5.44
CA GLN A 97 -5.71 5.55 -5.20
C GLN A 97 -6.04 6.88 -4.52
N ASN A 98 -5.19 7.36 -3.61
CA ASN A 98 -5.33 8.67 -2.99
C ASN A 98 -5.18 9.81 -3.99
N VAL A 99 -4.20 9.72 -4.90
CA VAL A 99 -4.04 10.69 -6.00
C VAL A 99 -5.26 10.65 -6.92
N TRP A 100 -5.76 9.46 -7.28
CA TRP A 100 -6.96 9.31 -8.11
C TRP A 100 -8.21 9.92 -7.46
N ARG A 101 -8.44 9.67 -6.18
CA ARG A 101 -9.54 10.28 -5.43
C ARG A 101 -9.46 11.81 -5.47
N ARG A 102 -8.26 12.37 -5.40
CA ARG A 102 -8.05 13.82 -5.56
C ARG A 102 -8.39 14.27 -6.99
N VAL A 103 -7.95 13.57 -8.03
CA VAL A 103 -8.36 13.87 -9.42
C VAL A 103 -9.89 13.92 -9.55
N GLN A 104 -10.59 12.97 -8.93
CA GLN A 104 -12.06 12.92 -8.95
C GLN A 104 -12.70 14.07 -8.17
N SER A 105 -12.20 14.39 -6.98
CA SER A 105 -12.78 15.46 -6.15
C SER A 105 -12.62 16.85 -6.76
N GLU A 106 -11.58 17.05 -7.57
CA GLU A 106 -11.34 18.29 -8.32
C GLU A 106 -12.11 18.35 -9.66
N GLY A 107 -12.91 17.33 -10.00
CA GLY A 107 -13.66 17.28 -11.25
C GLY A 107 -12.80 17.00 -12.51
N LEU A 108 -11.54 16.59 -12.32
CA LEU A 108 -10.56 16.41 -13.41
C LEU A 108 -10.63 15.03 -14.08
N GLN A 109 -11.61 14.20 -13.71
CA GLN A 109 -11.76 12.83 -14.23
C GLN A 109 -11.87 12.78 -15.76
N MET A 110 -12.72 13.63 -16.34
CA MET A 110 -12.93 13.66 -17.80
C MET A 110 -11.66 14.11 -18.53
N LEU A 111 -10.94 15.09 -17.98
CA LEU A 111 -9.67 15.55 -18.54
C LEU A 111 -8.61 14.44 -18.48
N TYR A 112 -8.48 13.76 -17.34
CA TYR A 112 -7.60 12.60 -17.19
C TYR A 112 -7.91 11.48 -18.18
N GLN A 113 -9.19 11.17 -18.41
CA GLN A 113 -9.57 10.10 -19.32
C GLN A 113 -9.43 10.49 -20.80
N GLY A 114 -9.64 11.77 -21.13
CA GLY A 114 -9.62 12.28 -22.50
C GLY A 114 -8.27 12.80 -22.99
N ASN A 115 -7.32 13.09 -22.10
CA ASN A 115 -6.02 13.66 -22.44
C ASN A 115 -4.87 12.79 -21.90
N HIS A 116 -4.20 12.07 -22.80
CA HIS A 116 -3.10 11.17 -22.47
C HIS A 116 -1.89 11.88 -21.82
N ASP A 117 -1.58 13.11 -22.25
CA ASP A 117 -0.45 13.88 -21.74
C ASP A 117 -0.73 14.35 -20.32
N PHE A 118 -1.91 14.93 -20.09
CA PHE A 118 -2.37 15.30 -18.74
C PHE A 118 -2.35 14.08 -17.81
N ALA A 119 -2.87 12.94 -18.29
CA ALA A 119 -2.88 11.71 -17.50
C ALA A 119 -1.46 11.23 -17.15
N GLN A 120 -0.50 11.35 -18.07
CA GLN A 120 0.89 10.99 -17.81
C GLN A 120 1.52 11.91 -16.75
N TRP A 121 1.35 13.24 -16.87
CA TRP A 121 1.83 14.19 -15.87
C TRP A 121 1.27 13.90 -14.47
N VAL A 122 -0.03 13.64 -14.36
CA VAL A 122 -0.63 13.29 -13.06
C VAL A 122 -0.07 11.97 -12.54
N ARG A 123 0.18 10.96 -13.38
CA ARG A 123 0.81 9.70 -12.94
C ARG A 123 2.27 9.86 -12.54
N MET A 124 2.98 10.88 -13.02
CA MET A 124 4.35 11.17 -12.58
C MET A 124 4.41 11.66 -11.13
N ILE A 125 3.34 12.23 -10.57
CA ILE A 125 3.28 12.67 -9.17
C ILE A 125 3.52 11.49 -8.19
N PRO A 126 2.72 10.40 -8.19
CA PRO A 126 3.02 9.24 -7.35
C PRO A 126 4.27 8.46 -7.81
N ALA A 127 4.74 8.62 -9.05
CA ALA A 127 5.98 8.01 -9.51
C ALA A 127 7.22 8.49 -8.72
N ILE A 128 7.14 9.64 -8.07
CA ILE A 128 8.18 10.16 -7.16
C ILE A 128 8.47 9.20 -6.00
N ALA A 129 7.53 8.30 -5.65
CA ALA A 129 7.79 7.25 -4.67
C ALA A 129 8.98 6.35 -5.06
N PHE A 130 9.32 6.29 -6.34
CA PHE A 130 10.46 5.54 -6.84
C PHE A 130 11.73 6.37 -6.97
N VAL A 131 11.81 7.59 -6.46
CA VAL A 131 13.07 8.37 -6.45
C VAL A 131 13.87 8.03 -5.19
N PRO A 132 15.21 7.99 -5.20
CA PRO A 132 15.99 7.85 -3.96
C PRO A 132 15.54 8.87 -2.91
N PRO A 133 15.34 8.49 -1.63
CA PRO A 133 14.73 9.37 -0.62
C PRO A 133 15.37 10.76 -0.52
N HIS A 134 16.71 10.82 -0.61
CA HIS A 134 17.47 12.07 -0.54
C HIS A 134 17.32 12.99 -1.77
N ARG A 135 16.76 12.50 -2.88
CA ARG A 135 16.50 13.24 -4.13
C ARG A 135 15.01 13.54 -4.34
N VAL A 136 14.13 13.08 -3.45
CA VAL A 136 12.66 13.22 -3.60
C VAL A 136 12.23 14.68 -3.70
N LEU A 137 12.77 15.56 -2.83
CA LEU A 137 12.39 16.98 -2.84
C LEU A 137 12.79 17.67 -4.15
N GLU A 138 14.00 17.40 -4.63
CA GLU A 138 14.49 17.93 -5.91
C GLU A 138 13.67 17.41 -7.08
N ALA A 139 13.37 16.11 -7.12
CA ALA A 139 12.57 15.54 -8.20
C ALA A 139 11.12 16.04 -8.20
N PHE A 140 10.55 16.31 -7.02
CA PHE A 140 9.24 16.93 -6.90
C PHE A 140 9.26 18.37 -7.42
N ASP A 141 10.24 19.17 -7.00
CA ASP A 141 10.39 20.55 -7.44
C ASP A 141 10.65 20.63 -8.96
N GLU A 142 11.53 19.79 -9.52
CA GLU A 142 11.78 19.71 -10.97
C GLU A 142 10.54 19.28 -11.76
N LEU A 143 9.72 18.36 -11.23
CA LEU A 143 8.47 17.94 -11.89
C LEU A 143 7.48 19.09 -12.01
N VAL A 144 7.24 19.82 -10.91
CA VAL A 144 6.18 20.83 -10.84
C VAL A 144 6.57 22.17 -11.46
N GLU A 145 7.88 22.45 -11.54
CA GLU A 145 8.43 23.64 -12.21
C GLU A 145 8.71 23.38 -13.72
N TYR A 146 8.47 22.16 -14.21
CA TYR A 146 8.70 21.83 -15.62
C TYR A 146 7.78 22.63 -16.55
N GLU A 147 8.32 23.19 -17.63
CA GLU A 147 7.61 24.12 -18.54
C GLU A 147 6.27 23.56 -19.08
N ASN A 148 6.21 22.25 -19.31
CA ASN A 148 5.02 21.57 -19.85
C ASN A 148 4.11 20.96 -18.77
N PHE A 149 4.38 21.20 -17.48
CA PHE A 149 3.53 20.69 -16.42
C PHE A 149 2.15 21.39 -16.47
N PRO A 150 1.03 20.65 -16.53
CA PRO A 150 -0.28 21.24 -16.77
C PRO A 150 -0.75 22.04 -15.54
N PRO A 151 -1.11 23.32 -15.69
CA PRO A 151 -1.57 24.14 -14.56
C PRO A 151 -2.86 23.60 -13.92
N GLU A 152 -3.69 22.88 -14.69
CA GLU A 152 -4.89 22.22 -14.19
C GLU A 152 -4.60 21.13 -13.14
N ALA A 153 -3.37 20.59 -13.10
CA ALA A 153 -2.97 19.60 -12.10
C ALA A 153 -2.53 20.21 -10.77
N GLN A 154 -2.47 21.54 -10.65
CA GLN A 154 -2.01 22.23 -9.44
C GLN A 154 -2.73 21.77 -8.15
N PRO A 155 -4.06 21.57 -8.11
CA PRO A 155 -4.74 21.09 -6.90
C PRO A 155 -4.28 19.70 -6.45
N ILE A 156 -3.82 18.86 -7.38
CA ILE A 156 -3.28 17.52 -7.10
C ILE A 156 -1.87 17.64 -6.52
N VAL A 157 -1.05 18.54 -7.08
CA VAL A 157 0.28 18.88 -6.55
C VAL A 157 0.17 19.42 -5.13
N ASP A 158 -0.73 20.37 -4.90
CA ASP A 158 -0.98 20.97 -3.60
C ASP A 158 -1.34 19.93 -2.55
N TYR A 159 -2.26 19.03 -2.89
CA TYR A 159 -2.61 17.90 -2.05
C TYR A 159 -1.41 16.99 -1.77
N PHE A 160 -0.66 16.62 -2.80
CA PHE A 160 0.49 15.73 -2.62
C PHE A 160 1.57 16.39 -1.76
N GLU A 161 1.78 17.69 -1.94
CA GLU A 161 2.74 18.47 -1.16
C GLU A 161 2.33 18.54 0.31
N ASP A 162 1.06 18.80 0.61
CA ASP A 162 0.55 18.89 1.99
C ASP A 162 0.66 17.55 2.74
N ILE A 163 0.41 16.43 2.06
CA ILE A 163 0.34 15.11 2.70
C ILE A 163 1.70 14.40 2.77
N TYR A 164 2.51 14.47 1.70
CA TYR A 164 3.65 13.56 1.51
C TYR A 164 5.02 14.25 1.41
N ILE A 165 5.08 15.53 0.98
CA ILE A 165 6.34 16.26 0.77
C ILE A 165 6.65 17.24 1.90
N GLY A 166 5.64 17.99 2.34
CA GLY A 166 5.76 19.10 3.27
C GLY A 166 5.94 20.44 2.57
N ARG A 167 5.00 21.37 2.78
CA ARG A 167 5.04 22.74 2.24
C ARG A 167 6.30 23.50 2.64
N ARG A 168 6.88 24.26 1.72
CA ARG A 168 7.94 25.24 2.03
C ARG A 168 7.39 26.34 2.96
N ALA A 169 8.00 26.53 4.13
CA ALA A 169 7.82 27.71 4.96
C ALA A 169 9.11 28.55 4.97
N ARG A 170 9.04 29.81 5.46
CA ARG A 170 10.09 30.85 5.36
C ARG A 170 11.54 30.41 5.66
N ARG A 171 11.77 29.35 6.45
CA ARG A 171 13.12 28.84 6.78
C ARG A 171 13.28 27.32 6.66
N GLN A 172 12.18 26.54 6.65
CA GLN A 172 12.19 25.08 6.62
C GLN A 172 10.88 24.57 5.99
N ARG A 173 10.87 23.35 5.44
CA ARG A 173 9.62 22.67 5.05
C ARG A 173 8.87 22.21 6.31
N ARG A 174 7.54 22.32 6.31
CA ARG A 174 6.70 21.71 7.37
C ARG A 174 6.81 20.18 7.27
N PRO A 175 6.80 19.44 8.38
CA PRO A 175 6.79 17.99 8.30
C PRO A 175 5.51 17.51 7.60
N PRO A 176 5.61 16.57 6.64
CA PRO A 176 4.44 15.96 6.01
C PRO A 176 3.69 15.07 7.01
N ILE A 177 2.42 14.76 6.69
CA ILE A 177 1.63 13.81 7.48
C ILE A 177 2.24 12.42 7.44
N PHE A 178 2.72 12.01 6.26
CA PHE A 178 3.47 10.76 6.09
C PHE A 178 4.89 11.10 5.61
N SER A 179 5.90 10.67 6.35
CA SER A 179 7.31 10.93 5.99
C SER A 179 7.68 10.25 4.68
N ILE A 180 8.70 10.77 4.00
CA ILE A 180 9.19 10.25 2.72
C ILE A 180 9.49 8.75 2.84
N GLU A 181 10.13 8.33 3.92
CA GLU A 181 10.50 6.94 4.18
C GLU A 181 9.28 6.01 4.25
N MET A 182 8.12 6.50 4.70
CA MET A 182 6.92 5.67 4.83
C MET A 182 6.32 5.31 3.47
N TRP A 183 6.37 6.20 2.48
CA TRP A 183 5.71 5.98 1.18
C TRP A 183 6.70 5.71 0.04
N ASN A 184 8.00 5.83 0.29
CA ASN A 184 9.03 5.56 -0.70
C ASN A 184 9.14 4.06 -1.04
N MET A 185 9.35 3.80 -2.33
CA MET A 185 9.40 2.49 -2.96
C MET A 185 10.77 2.18 -3.58
N TYR A 186 11.73 3.11 -3.56
CA TYR A 186 13.03 2.98 -4.23
C TYR A 186 13.80 1.74 -3.73
N GLN A 187 14.23 1.75 -2.47
CA GLN A 187 15.01 0.64 -1.89
C GLN A 187 14.22 -0.66 -1.90
N ARG A 188 12.91 -0.58 -1.60
CA ARG A 188 12.00 -1.73 -1.64
C ARG A 188 11.93 -2.38 -3.02
N THR A 189 12.02 -1.60 -4.09
CA THR A 189 12.06 -2.12 -5.47
C THR A 189 13.37 -2.82 -5.76
N LEU A 190 14.50 -2.22 -5.35
CA LEU A 190 15.83 -2.82 -5.53
C LEU A 190 15.95 -4.14 -4.75
N ASP A 191 15.39 -4.19 -3.54
CA ASP A 191 15.35 -5.38 -2.70
C ASP A 191 14.38 -6.47 -3.23
N GLY A 192 13.69 -6.23 -4.35
CA GLY A 192 12.73 -7.18 -4.93
C GLY A 192 11.47 -7.40 -4.08
N ARG A 193 11.18 -6.51 -3.13
CA ARG A 193 10.08 -6.66 -2.16
C ARG A 193 8.74 -6.20 -2.73
N HIS A 194 7.65 -6.68 -2.12
CA HIS A 194 6.28 -6.27 -2.43
C HIS A 194 6.05 -4.78 -2.17
N ARG A 195 5.51 -4.08 -3.18
CA ARG A 195 5.15 -2.64 -3.12
C ARG A 195 3.66 -2.39 -2.94
N THR A 196 2.85 -3.39 -3.24
CA THR A 196 1.40 -3.32 -3.16
C THR A 196 0.85 -4.42 -2.25
N ASN A 197 -0.34 -4.19 -1.71
CA ASN A 197 -1.16 -5.13 -0.95
C ASN A 197 -2.08 -5.97 -1.87
N ASN A 198 -1.82 -6.07 -3.18
CA ASN A 198 -2.69 -6.76 -4.15
C ASN A 198 -3.08 -8.18 -3.73
N ASN A 199 -2.21 -8.89 -3.01
CA ASN A 199 -2.50 -10.23 -2.48
C ASN A 199 -3.61 -10.18 -1.42
N ILE A 200 -3.61 -9.17 -0.54
CA ILE A 200 -4.66 -8.98 0.45
C ILE A 200 -5.97 -8.58 -0.23
N GLU A 201 -5.94 -7.62 -1.16
CA GLU A 201 -7.16 -7.20 -1.87
C GLU A 201 -7.74 -8.32 -2.74
N GLY A 202 -6.87 -9.11 -3.36
CA GLY A 202 -7.26 -10.34 -4.06
C GLY A 202 -7.92 -11.33 -3.10
N TRP A 203 -7.37 -11.49 -1.90
CA TRP A 203 -7.95 -12.31 -0.86
C TRP A 203 -9.29 -11.75 -0.35
N HIS A 204 -9.41 -10.46 -0.06
CA HIS A 204 -10.67 -9.81 0.36
C HIS A 204 -11.77 -10.01 -0.69
N ARG A 205 -11.46 -9.81 -1.98
CA ARG A 205 -12.41 -10.07 -3.08
C ARG A 205 -12.83 -11.53 -3.12
N GLY A 206 -11.87 -12.45 -2.99
CA GLY A 206 -12.15 -13.89 -2.90
C GLY A 206 -13.03 -14.23 -1.69
N PHE A 207 -12.74 -13.65 -0.53
CA PHE A 207 -13.52 -13.86 0.69
C PHE A 207 -14.94 -13.32 0.56
N GLN A 208 -15.11 -12.12 0.00
CA GLN A 208 -16.42 -11.53 -0.28
C GLN A 208 -17.25 -12.36 -1.26
N SER A 209 -16.62 -13.11 -2.17
CA SER A 209 -17.37 -14.02 -3.06
C SER A 209 -17.95 -15.25 -2.34
N VAL A 210 -17.39 -15.61 -1.18
CA VAL A 210 -17.79 -16.80 -0.39
C VAL A 210 -18.59 -16.43 0.86
N CYS A 211 -18.45 -15.20 1.32
CA CYS A 211 -19.12 -14.65 2.49
C CYS A 211 -20.21 -13.67 2.05
N ASP A 212 -21.45 -13.88 2.50
CA ASP A 212 -22.54 -12.93 2.28
C ASP A 212 -22.12 -11.51 2.70
N THR A 213 -22.66 -10.48 2.03
CA THR A 213 -22.52 -9.09 2.48
C THR A 213 -23.17 -8.94 3.86
N SER A 214 -22.44 -8.33 4.80
CA SER A 214 -22.90 -8.07 6.17
C SER A 214 -23.51 -9.30 6.85
N PRO A 215 -22.75 -10.41 6.93
CA PRO A 215 -23.27 -11.69 7.43
C PRO A 215 -23.58 -11.61 8.93
N ASN A 216 -24.44 -12.49 9.44
CA ASN A 216 -24.46 -12.70 10.89
C ASN A 216 -23.15 -13.38 11.35
N VAL A 217 -22.84 -13.26 12.64
CA VAL A 217 -21.57 -13.75 13.22
C VAL A 217 -21.36 -15.25 12.98
N PHE A 218 -22.41 -16.06 12.99
CA PHE A 218 -22.29 -17.51 12.75
C PHE A 218 -21.89 -17.81 11.30
N LYS A 219 -22.56 -17.20 10.32
CA LYS A 219 -22.21 -17.33 8.89
C LYS A 219 -20.80 -16.82 8.60
N PHE A 220 -20.40 -15.74 9.27
CA PHE A 220 -19.05 -15.20 9.19
C PHE A 220 -18.00 -16.21 9.69
N ILE A 221 -18.20 -16.80 10.87
CA ILE A 221 -17.31 -17.82 11.43
C ILE A 221 -17.21 -19.04 10.51
N GLU A 222 -18.33 -19.51 9.95
CA GLU A 222 -18.30 -20.61 8.98
C GLU A 222 -17.50 -20.26 7.72
N SER A 223 -17.58 -19.02 7.25
CA SER A 223 -16.77 -18.53 6.13
C SER A 223 -15.28 -18.49 6.47
N LEU A 224 -14.92 -18.05 7.68
CA LEU A 224 -13.53 -18.10 8.16
C LEU A 224 -13.00 -19.53 8.28
N LYS A 225 -13.81 -20.48 8.77
CA LYS A 225 -13.42 -21.90 8.82
C LYS A 225 -13.12 -22.46 7.43
N LYS A 226 -13.93 -22.12 6.43
CA LYS A 226 -13.66 -22.52 5.03
C LYS A 226 -12.33 -21.95 4.53
N GLN A 227 -12.03 -20.69 4.84
CA GLN A 227 -10.74 -20.06 4.49
C GLN A 227 -9.57 -20.75 5.19
N GLN A 228 -9.72 -21.08 6.48
CA GLN A 228 -8.69 -21.80 7.23
C GLN A 228 -8.39 -23.16 6.60
N THR A 229 -9.41 -23.90 6.13
CA THR A 229 -9.22 -25.18 5.44
C THR A 229 -8.42 -25.01 4.13
N ILE A 230 -8.76 -24.00 3.31
CA ILE A 230 -8.04 -23.70 2.06
C ILE A 230 -6.58 -23.35 2.36
N HIS A 231 -6.35 -22.51 3.37
CA HIS A 231 -5.01 -22.09 3.77
C HIS A 231 -4.19 -23.27 4.32
N ALA A 232 -4.76 -24.11 5.19
CA ALA A 232 -4.07 -25.29 5.71
C ALA A 232 -3.66 -26.25 4.59
N TYR A 233 -4.53 -26.43 3.59
CA TYR A 233 -4.19 -27.20 2.40
C TYR A 233 -3.00 -26.59 1.64
N GLN A 234 -3.00 -25.27 1.40
CA GLN A 234 -1.89 -24.58 0.72
C GLN A 234 -0.57 -24.69 1.48
N ILE A 235 -0.58 -24.48 2.80
CA ILE A 235 0.62 -24.67 3.64
C ILE A 235 1.15 -26.10 3.51
N ASN A 236 0.28 -27.11 3.57
CA ASN A 236 0.70 -28.50 3.42
C ASN A 236 1.35 -28.76 2.06
N GLN A 237 0.81 -28.19 0.97
CA GLN A 237 1.44 -28.27 -0.35
C GLN A 237 2.87 -27.69 -0.34
N PHE A 238 3.07 -26.54 0.31
CA PHE A 238 4.40 -25.93 0.42
C PHE A 238 5.35 -26.74 1.29
N ILE A 239 4.88 -27.32 2.39
CA ILE A 239 5.66 -28.23 3.24
C ILE A 239 6.13 -29.46 2.43
N THR A 240 5.28 -29.96 1.52
CA THR A 240 5.64 -31.07 0.62
C THR A 240 6.50 -30.65 -0.59
N GLY A 241 6.95 -29.39 -0.64
CA GLY A 241 7.84 -28.89 -1.69
C GLY A 241 7.15 -28.40 -2.96
N ALA A 242 5.82 -28.24 -2.96
CA ALA A 242 5.13 -27.62 -4.10
C ALA A 242 5.54 -26.14 -4.20
N PRO A 243 5.79 -25.62 -5.41
CA PRO A 243 6.14 -24.22 -5.58
C PRO A 243 4.95 -23.30 -5.26
N PRO A 244 5.20 -22.06 -4.81
CA PRO A 244 4.15 -21.07 -4.66
C PRO A 244 3.45 -20.77 -5.99
N PRO A 245 2.19 -20.31 -5.97
CA PRO A 245 1.49 -19.88 -7.16
C PRO A 245 2.31 -18.84 -7.92
N ARG A 246 2.43 -19.00 -9.25
CA ARG A 246 3.13 -18.02 -10.07
C ARG A 246 2.38 -16.69 -10.00
N PRO A 247 3.08 -15.56 -9.82
CA PRO A 247 2.45 -14.26 -9.88
C PRO A 247 1.83 -14.05 -11.26
N ASN A 248 0.76 -13.26 -11.32
CA ASN A 248 0.15 -12.89 -12.59
C ASN A 248 1.22 -12.30 -13.53
N LYS A 249 1.32 -12.86 -14.74
CA LYS A 249 2.36 -12.49 -15.73
C LYS A 249 2.42 -10.99 -15.99
N ARG A 250 1.27 -10.30 -16.01
CA ARG A 250 1.22 -8.84 -16.17
C ARG A 250 1.94 -8.12 -15.03
N TYR A 251 1.63 -8.46 -13.78
CA TYR A 251 2.24 -7.84 -12.60
C TYR A 251 3.73 -8.19 -12.48
N ALA A 252 4.13 -9.41 -12.83
CA ALA A 252 5.54 -9.81 -12.88
C ALA A 252 6.32 -8.97 -13.90
N THR A 253 5.80 -8.80 -15.12
CA THR A 253 6.40 -7.94 -16.15
C THR A 253 6.49 -6.48 -15.72
N ILE A 254 5.42 -5.92 -15.14
CA ILE A 254 5.42 -4.55 -14.61
C ILE A 254 6.49 -4.41 -13.52
N SER A 255 6.58 -5.37 -12.60
CA SER A 255 7.59 -5.34 -11.53
C SER A 255 9.01 -5.38 -12.08
N ALA A 256 9.28 -6.22 -13.07
CA ALA A 256 10.59 -6.29 -13.72
C ALA A 256 10.95 -4.98 -14.44
N ARG A 257 10.01 -4.37 -15.16
CA ARG A 257 10.23 -3.08 -15.85
C ARG A 257 10.54 -1.95 -14.86
N ILE A 258 9.75 -1.84 -13.79
CA ILE A 258 9.99 -0.86 -12.74
C ILE A 258 11.36 -1.07 -12.11
N HIS A 259 11.74 -2.32 -11.80
CA HIS A 259 13.05 -2.62 -11.23
C HIS A 259 14.20 -2.20 -12.15
N VAL A 260 14.11 -2.47 -13.46
CA VAL A 260 15.11 -2.01 -14.44
C VAL A 260 15.25 -0.49 -14.43
N ILE A 261 14.12 0.25 -14.41
CA ILE A 261 14.15 1.72 -14.42
C ILE A 261 14.76 2.24 -13.12
N VAL A 262 14.34 1.71 -11.97
CA VAL A 262 14.83 2.11 -10.64
C VAL A 262 16.34 1.86 -10.50
N ASN A 263 16.83 0.71 -10.98
CA ASN A 263 18.25 0.36 -10.95
C ASN A 263 19.10 1.24 -11.88
N ASP A 264 18.47 1.90 -12.86
CA ASP A 264 19.10 2.76 -13.85
C ASP A 264 18.83 4.25 -13.59
N TYR A 265 18.49 4.60 -12.34
CA TYR A 265 18.13 5.98 -11.95
C TYR A 265 19.24 7.00 -12.30
N ASP A 266 20.49 6.71 -11.94
CA ASP A 266 21.62 7.66 -12.11
C ASP A 266 21.96 7.97 -13.58
N ASN A 267 21.51 7.14 -14.52
CA ASN A 267 21.75 7.32 -15.95
C ASN A 267 20.59 8.03 -16.68
N ARG A 268 19.56 8.50 -15.94
CA ARG A 268 18.34 9.10 -16.50
C ARG A 268 18.16 10.51 -15.99
N ASN A 269 17.71 11.41 -16.86
CA ASN A 269 17.12 12.67 -16.40
C ASN A 269 15.86 12.35 -15.55
N ILE A 270 15.59 13.16 -14.53
CA ILE A 270 14.50 12.96 -13.57
C ILE A 270 13.13 12.88 -14.26
N ILE A 271 12.85 13.74 -15.24
CA ILE A 271 11.58 13.74 -15.98
C ILE A 271 11.42 12.46 -16.80
N ASP A 272 12.46 12.03 -17.51
CA ASP A 272 12.41 10.77 -18.28
C ASP A 272 12.30 9.54 -17.36
N TYR A 273 12.95 9.59 -16.20
CA TYR A 273 12.83 8.59 -15.16
C TYR A 273 11.38 8.47 -14.66
N LEU A 274 10.78 9.58 -14.23
CA LEU A 274 9.40 9.63 -13.74
C LEU A 274 8.41 9.21 -14.83
N ARG A 275 8.62 9.66 -16.08
CA ARG A 275 7.82 9.25 -17.23
C ARG A 275 7.89 7.74 -17.43
N GLY A 276 9.09 7.15 -17.40
CA GLY A 276 9.30 5.71 -17.49
C GLY A 276 8.55 4.93 -16.41
N ILE A 277 8.64 5.38 -15.15
CA ILE A 277 7.92 4.76 -14.02
C ILE A 277 6.40 4.90 -14.20
N SER A 278 5.90 6.09 -14.55
CA SER A 278 4.46 6.39 -14.71
C SER A 278 3.76 5.58 -15.80
N ASN A 279 4.51 5.06 -16.78
CA ASN A 279 3.99 4.20 -17.85
C ASN A 279 3.74 2.74 -17.40
N ASN A 280 4.13 2.38 -16.18
CA ASN A 280 3.98 1.02 -15.66
C ASN A 280 2.78 0.83 -14.72
N PHE A 281 1.98 1.88 -14.50
CA PHE A 281 0.74 1.80 -13.74
C PHE A 281 -0.31 2.77 -14.29
N ALA A 282 -1.55 2.59 -13.84
CA ALA A 282 -2.67 3.48 -14.11
C ALA A 282 -3.55 3.55 -12.87
N PHE A 283 -4.33 4.63 -12.77
CA PHE A 283 -5.40 4.78 -11.78
C PHE A 283 -6.63 3.98 -12.18
#